data_AF-A0A947JCS0-F1
#
_entry.id   AF-A0A947JCS0-F1
#
_cell.length_a   1.000
_cell.length_b   1.000
_cell.length_c   1.000
_cell.angle_alpha   90.00
_cell.angle_beta   90.00
_cell.angle_gamma   90.00
#
_symmetry.space_group_name_H-M   'P 1'
#
loop_
_entity.id
_entity.type
_entity.pdbx_description
1 polymer ?
#
loop_
_entity_poly.entity_id
_entity_poly.type
_entity_poly.pdbx_seq_one_letter_code
_entity_poly.pdbx_strand_id
1 'polypeptide(L)'
;MIGQIFAYRYAVLSGVLSSLCLFLIQHYHLVWFFVMALILLISITIFLFILTIRRFEVRRENILLILTTIFAFVGLTSLIEWREMLIFLNILCGFAVGLIFFITIHRAYALRHESKPWRRIMMMLWVFDCYALATVILAFGIFFPGTPYWILAILIALVYALISVMIWKMYFAWPYRNFTLWFLVVLLVMSEIVWAMHYLPLGYLVLGVFITWIWYIIQIFVRFNLSKRGIIWKNQLWFLLSNAVLYILLLFFFAKWL
;
A
#
# COMPACT_ATOMS: atom_id res chain seq x y z
N MET A 1 -21.32 -24.87 1.93
CA MET A 1 -21.08 -24.44 0.54
C MET A 1 -21.97 -23.27 0.11
N ILE A 2 -23.30 -23.32 0.27
CA ILE A 2 -24.22 -22.22 -0.11
C ILE A 2 -23.87 -20.87 0.58
N GLY A 3 -23.57 -20.88 1.88
CA GLY A 3 -23.20 -19.66 2.62
C GLY A 3 -21.92 -18.97 2.10
N GLN A 4 -20.98 -19.72 1.50
CA GLN A 4 -19.74 -19.16 0.94
C GLN A 4 -20.01 -18.42 -0.37
N ILE A 5 -20.89 -18.95 -1.22
CA ILE A 5 -21.28 -18.30 -2.48
C ILE A 5 -21.91 -16.93 -2.19
N PHE A 6 -22.77 -16.84 -1.17
CA PHE A 6 -23.34 -15.57 -0.73
C PHE A 6 -22.30 -14.60 -0.18
N ALA A 7 -21.26 -15.10 0.51
CA ALA A 7 -20.18 -14.28 1.02
C ALA A 7 -19.38 -13.61 -0.12
N TYR A 8 -19.02 -14.36 -1.15
CA TYR A 8 -18.24 -13.85 -2.28
C TYR A 8 -18.97 -12.77 -3.08
N ARG A 9 -20.30 -12.67 -3.00
CA ARG A 9 -21.06 -11.56 -3.59
C ARG A 9 -20.64 -10.21 -3.00
N TYR A 10 -20.30 -10.14 -1.72
CA TYR A 10 -19.83 -8.89 -1.11
C TYR A 10 -18.48 -8.44 -1.68
N ALA A 11 -17.59 -9.38 -2.01
CA ALA A 11 -16.30 -9.09 -2.62
C ALA A 11 -16.43 -8.58 -4.07
N VAL A 12 -17.31 -9.21 -4.86
CA VAL A 12 -17.59 -8.74 -6.22
C VAL A 12 -18.27 -7.36 -6.18
N LEU A 13 -19.26 -7.20 -5.30
CA LEU A 13 -19.99 -5.94 -5.15
C LEU A 13 -19.06 -4.80 -4.70
N SER A 14 -18.19 -5.03 -3.72
CA SER A 14 -17.24 -4.00 -3.27
C SER A 14 -16.28 -3.61 -4.39
N GLY A 15 -15.74 -4.58 -5.15
CA GLY A 15 -14.87 -4.28 -6.27
C GLY A 15 -15.54 -3.47 -7.38
N VAL A 16 -16.76 -3.86 -7.78
CA VAL A 16 -17.53 -3.13 -8.82
C VAL A 16 -17.87 -1.72 -8.35
N LEU A 17 -18.34 -1.56 -7.11
CA LEU A 17 -18.69 -0.25 -6.56
C LEU A 17 -17.44 0.65 -6.42
N SER A 18 -16.30 0.11 -5.98
CA SER A 18 -15.05 0.88 -5.90
C SER A 18 -14.56 1.35 -7.27
N SER A 19 -14.60 0.49 -8.30
CA SER A 19 -14.25 0.88 -9.66
C SER A 19 -15.20 1.94 -10.22
N LEU A 20 -16.50 1.80 -9.97
CA LEU A 20 -17.52 2.74 -10.46
C LEU A 20 -17.38 4.10 -9.77
N CYS A 21 -17.22 4.14 -8.45
CA CYS A 21 -17.00 5.38 -7.72
C CYS A 21 -15.73 6.09 -8.17
N LEU A 22 -14.63 5.37 -8.38
CA LEU A 22 -13.38 5.97 -8.85
C LEU A 22 -13.50 6.52 -10.28
N PHE A 23 -14.22 5.81 -11.16
CA PHE A 23 -14.56 6.30 -12.49
C PHE A 23 -15.39 7.59 -12.44
N LEU A 24 -16.41 7.65 -11.57
CA LEU A 24 -17.22 8.86 -11.40
C LEU A 24 -16.37 10.04 -10.89
N ILE A 25 -15.47 9.79 -9.94
CA ILE A 25 -14.54 10.81 -9.41
C ILE A 25 -13.70 11.43 -10.54
N GLN A 26 -13.25 10.63 -11.50
CA GLN A 26 -12.44 11.11 -12.62
C GLN A 26 -13.24 11.80 -13.71
N HIS A 27 -14.50 11.38 -13.93
CA HIS A 27 -15.33 11.93 -15.00
C HIS A 27 -15.82 13.35 -14.69
N TYR A 28 -16.05 13.68 -13.42
CA TYR A 28 -16.55 14.99 -13.00
C TYR A 28 -15.45 15.82 -12.34
N HIS A 29 -15.12 16.97 -12.94
CA HIS A 29 -14.06 17.87 -12.45
C HIS A 29 -14.45 18.76 -11.25
N LEU A 30 -15.67 18.63 -10.72
CA LEU A 30 -16.16 19.48 -9.63
C LEU A 30 -15.60 18.99 -8.28
N VAL A 31 -14.92 19.86 -7.54
CA VAL A 31 -14.32 19.53 -6.22
C VAL A 31 -15.36 19.00 -5.22
N TRP A 32 -16.56 19.58 -5.19
CA TRP A 32 -17.64 19.10 -4.33
C TRP A 32 -18.08 17.68 -4.69
N PHE A 33 -18.11 17.36 -5.98
CA PHE A 33 -18.43 16.03 -6.45
C PHE A 33 -17.33 15.03 -6.05
N PHE A 34 -16.06 15.41 -6.19
CA PHE A 34 -14.92 14.61 -5.71
C PHE A 34 -15.07 14.24 -4.23
N VAL A 35 -15.31 15.24 -3.36
CA VAL A 35 -15.44 15.03 -1.91
C VAL A 35 -16.64 14.15 -1.59
N MET A 36 -17.80 14.42 -2.20
CA MET A 36 -19.02 13.64 -1.98
C MET A 36 -18.86 12.18 -2.42
N ALA A 37 -18.28 11.95 -3.60
CA ALA A 37 -18.04 10.61 -4.13
C ALA A 37 -17.02 9.84 -3.30
N LEU A 38 -15.99 10.51 -2.78
CA LEU A 38 -15.02 9.90 -1.85
C LEU A 38 -15.68 9.49 -0.52
N ILE A 39 -16.49 10.36 0.08
CA ILE A 39 -17.24 10.05 1.30
C ILE A 39 -18.19 8.88 1.07
N LEU A 40 -18.89 8.87 -0.07
CA LEU A 40 -19.77 7.78 -0.45
C LEU A 40 -19.00 6.46 -0.59
N LEU A 41 -17.86 6.47 -1.30
CA LEU A 41 -17.00 5.30 -1.49
C LEU A 41 -16.52 4.73 -0.14
N ILE A 42 -16.00 5.59 0.75
CA ILE A 42 -15.55 5.19 2.09
C ILE A 42 -16.72 4.61 2.90
N SER A 43 -17.86 5.29 2.90
CA SER A 43 -19.04 4.89 3.67
C SER A 43 -19.59 3.54 3.22
N ILE A 44 -19.75 3.33 1.91
CA ILE A 44 -20.20 2.06 1.33
C ILE A 44 -19.22 0.95 1.68
N THR A 45 -17.92 1.20 1.55
CA THR A 45 -16.89 0.19 1.80
C THR A 45 -16.84 -0.22 3.27
N ILE A 46 -16.89 0.74 4.20
CA ILE A 46 -16.97 0.49 5.64
C ILE A 46 -18.25 -0.28 5.96
N PHE A 47 -19.39 0.11 5.39
CA PHE A 47 -20.66 -0.58 5.60
C PHE A 47 -20.59 -2.06 5.17
N LEU A 48 -20.11 -2.33 3.95
CA LEU A 48 -19.92 -3.70 3.45
C LEU A 48 -18.93 -4.50 4.32
N PHE A 49 -17.88 -3.85 4.83
CA PHE A 49 -16.92 -4.49 5.71
C PHE A 49 -17.52 -4.84 7.08
N ILE A 50 -18.34 -3.96 7.68
CA ILE A 50 -19.07 -4.22 8.93
C ILE A 50 -20.00 -5.42 8.76
N LEU A 51 -20.75 -5.48 7.64
CA LEU A 51 -21.59 -6.63 7.32
C LEU A 51 -20.78 -7.93 7.23
N THR A 52 -19.58 -7.85 6.65
CA THR A 52 -18.67 -9.00 6.53
C THR A 52 -18.15 -9.45 7.90
N ILE A 53 -17.73 -8.52 8.77
CA ILE A 53 -17.27 -8.85 10.13
C ILE A 53 -18.38 -9.54 10.94
N ARG A 54 -19.59 -8.99 10.92
CA ARG A 54 -20.72 -9.53 11.70
C ARG A 54 -21.04 -10.97 11.33
N ARG A 55 -20.68 -11.40 10.12
CA ARG A 55 -21.02 -12.72 9.58
C ARG A 55 -19.87 -13.73 9.63
N PHE A 56 -18.60 -13.31 9.62
CA PHE A 56 -17.45 -14.19 9.36
C PHE A 56 -16.27 -14.08 10.35
N GLU A 57 -16.45 -13.49 11.53
CA GLU A 57 -15.39 -13.36 12.58
C GLU A 57 -14.03 -12.88 12.04
N VAL A 58 -14.09 -11.85 11.21
CA VAL A 58 -12.94 -11.36 10.44
C VAL A 58 -11.99 -10.51 11.29
N ARG A 59 -10.69 -10.57 10.97
CA ARG A 59 -9.69 -9.64 11.52
C ARG A 59 -9.94 -8.20 11.09
N ARG A 60 -10.09 -7.31 12.08
CA ARG A 60 -10.32 -5.87 11.88
C ARG A 60 -9.18 -5.16 11.13
N GLU A 61 -7.96 -5.69 11.18
CA GLU A 61 -6.77 -5.12 10.52
C GLU A 61 -6.94 -4.95 9.00
N ASN A 62 -7.79 -5.77 8.36
CA ASN A 62 -8.02 -5.70 6.92
C ASN A 62 -8.77 -4.43 6.50
N ILE A 63 -9.49 -3.74 7.39
CA ILE A 63 -10.13 -2.46 7.07
C ILE A 63 -9.11 -1.39 6.73
N LEU A 64 -7.98 -1.39 7.45
CA LEU A 64 -6.92 -0.42 7.26
C LEU A 64 -6.32 -0.58 5.87
N LEU A 65 -6.06 -1.83 5.45
CA LEU A 65 -5.59 -2.13 4.10
C LEU A 65 -6.59 -1.64 3.04
N ILE A 66 -7.89 -1.92 3.21
CA ILE A 66 -8.90 -1.48 2.22
C ILE A 66 -8.93 0.06 2.12
N LEU A 67 -8.91 0.76 3.25
CA LEU A 67 -8.93 2.22 3.27
C LEU A 67 -7.66 2.80 2.65
N THR A 68 -6.48 2.28 3.00
CA THR A 68 -5.21 2.75 2.41
C THR A 68 -5.16 2.47 0.92
N THR A 69 -5.66 1.33 0.46
CA THR A 69 -5.75 1.01 -0.97
C THR A 69 -6.67 1.99 -1.70
N ILE A 70 -7.82 2.34 -1.12
CA ILE A 70 -8.71 3.37 -1.71
C ILE A 70 -7.99 4.72 -1.82
N PHE A 71 -7.36 5.20 -0.74
CA PHE A 71 -6.62 6.48 -0.77
C PHE A 71 -5.43 6.44 -1.74
N ALA A 72 -4.72 5.32 -1.82
CA ALA A 72 -3.63 5.09 -2.77
C ALA A 72 -4.11 5.23 -4.22
N PHE A 73 -5.20 4.55 -4.60
CA PHE A 73 -5.76 4.65 -5.95
C PHE A 73 -6.36 6.02 -6.25
N VAL A 74 -7.10 6.63 -5.32
CA VAL A 74 -7.64 7.98 -5.49
C VAL A 74 -6.52 8.99 -5.71
N GLY A 75 -5.48 8.96 -4.86
CA GLY A 75 -4.34 9.86 -5.01
C GLY A 75 -3.56 9.60 -6.30
N LEU A 76 -3.26 8.35 -6.63
CA LEU A 76 -2.49 8.04 -7.85
C LEU A 76 -3.25 8.46 -9.11
N THR A 77 -4.57 8.22 -9.15
CA THR A 77 -5.40 8.61 -10.29
C THR A 77 -5.58 10.13 -10.40
N SER A 78 -5.52 10.88 -9.30
CA SER A 78 -5.51 12.35 -9.38
C SER A 78 -4.24 12.96 -9.99
N LEU A 79 -3.16 12.18 -10.11
CA LEU A 79 -1.88 12.63 -10.69
C LEU A 79 -1.71 12.27 -12.16
N ILE A 80 -2.49 11.32 -12.67
CA ILE A 80 -2.28 10.73 -13.99
C ILE A 80 -3.29 11.33 -14.97
N GLU A 81 -2.78 11.95 -16.03
CA GLU A 81 -3.63 12.52 -17.09
C GLU A 81 -3.89 11.53 -18.23
N TRP A 82 -3.07 10.47 -18.35
CA TRP A 82 -3.19 9.51 -19.46
C TRP A 82 -4.44 8.63 -19.30
N ARG A 83 -5.43 8.84 -20.18
CA ARG A 83 -6.75 8.19 -20.15
C ARG A 83 -6.70 6.66 -20.04
N GLU A 84 -5.85 6.00 -20.83
CA GLU A 84 -5.76 4.53 -20.80
C GLU A 84 -5.25 4.03 -19.44
N MET A 85 -4.29 4.75 -18.86
CA MET A 85 -3.77 4.44 -17.53
C MET A 85 -4.82 4.67 -16.43
N LEU A 86 -5.66 5.70 -16.57
CA LEU A 86 -6.79 5.94 -15.66
C LEU A 86 -7.81 4.81 -15.68
N ILE A 87 -8.20 4.34 -16.88
CA ILE A 87 -9.11 3.20 -17.03
C ILE A 87 -8.49 1.94 -16.41
N PHE A 88 -7.21 1.68 -16.68
CA PHE A 88 -6.49 0.57 -16.09
C PHE A 88 -6.48 0.64 -14.55
N LEU A 89 -6.18 1.80 -13.96
CA LEU A 89 -6.16 1.99 -12.51
C LEU A 89 -7.54 1.86 -11.87
N ASN A 90 -8.62 2.24 -12.56
CA ASN A 90 -9.98 2.04 -12.07
C ASN A 90 -10.32 0.56 -11.94
N ILE A 91 -10.06 -0.21 -12.99
CA ILE A 91 -10.29 -1.65 -13.01
C ILE A 91 -9.41 -2.32 -11.96
N LEU A 92 -8.14 -1.91 -11.86
CA LEU A 92 -7.19 -2.45 -10.89
C LEU A 92 -7.63 -2.14 -9.44
N CYS A 93 -8.16 -0.94 -9.17
CA CYS A 93 -8.70 -0.57 -7.86
C CYS A 93 -9.86 -1.49 -7.47
N GLY A 94 -10.84 -1.66 -8.37
CA GLY A 94 -11.97 -2.57 -8.14
C GLY A 94 -11.51 -4.01 -7.90
N PHE A 95 -10.57 -4.49 -8.71
CA PHE A 95 -9.98 -5.81 -8.52
C PHE A 95 -9.25 -5.94 -7.17
N ALA A 96 -8.43 -4.96 -6.78
CA ALA A 96 -7.68 -4.98 -5.53
C ALA A 96 -8.61 -4.97 -4.31
N VAL A 97 -9.61 -4.07 -4.27
CA VAL A 97 -10.58 -4.01 -3.17
C VAL A 97 -11.39 -5.29 -3.10
N GLY A 98 -11.91 -5.77 -4.24
CA GLY A 98 -12.65 -7.04 -4.30
C GLY A 98 -11.81 -8.23 -3.84
N LEU A 99 -10.54 -8.28 -4.24
CA LEU A 99 -9.59 -9.31 -3.81
C LEU A 99 -9.27 -9.23 -2.31
N ILE A 100 -9.18 -8.05 -1.70
CA ILE A 100 -9.01 -7.92 -0.24
C ILE A 100 -10.24 -8.48 0.47
N PHE A 101 -11.46 -8.15 0.04
CA PHE A 101 -12.68 -8.74 0.60
C PHE A 101 -12.72 -10.25 0.41
N PHE A 102 -12.34 -10.75 -0.77
CA PHE A 102 -12.27 -12.17 -1.05
C PHE A 102 -11.31 -12.89 -0.08
N ILE A 103 -10.08 -12.40 0.06
CA ILE A 103 -9.07 -12.96 0.97
C ILE A 103 -9.57 -12.95 2.41
N THR A 104 -10.23 -11.85 2.79
CA THR A 104 -10.78 -11.63 4.12
C THR A 104 -11.81 -12.71 4.48
N ILE A 105 -12.74 -12.97 3.57
CA ILE A 105 -13.78 -14.00 3.73
C ILE A 105 -13.14 -15.39 3.69
N HIS A 106 -12.26 -15.64 2.73
CA HIS A 106 -11.65 -16.96 2.53
C HIS A 106 -10.81 -17.40 3.74
N ARG A 107 -10.07 -16.48 4.36
CA ARG A 107 -9.28 -16.75 5.58
C ARG A 107 -10.10 -17.18 6.79
N ALA A 108 -11.38 -16.83 6.86
CA ALA A 108 -12.26 -17.29 7.93
C ALA A 108 -12.50 -18.81 7.88
N TYR A 109 -12.32 -19.43 6.70
CA TYR A 109 -12.57 -20.86 6.47
C TYR A 109 -11.31 -21.69 6.18
N ALA A 110 -10.22 -21.06 5.74
CA ALA A 110 -9.03 -21.77 5.26
C ALA A 110 -8.17 -22.36 6.39
N LEU A 111 -7.59 -23.54 6.12
CA LEU A 111 -6.59 -24.17 7.00
C LEU A 111 -5.31 -23.32 7.06
N ARG A 112 -4.59 -23.39 8.18
CA ARG A 112 -3.45 -22.51 8.49
C ARG A 112 -2.33 -22.55 7.42
N HIS A 113 -2.16 -23.69 6.72
CA HIS A 113 -1.12 -23.87 5.70
C HIS A 113 -1.41 -23.14 4.38
N GLU A 114 -2.68 -23.03 3.98
CA GLU A 114 -3.12 -22.32 2.77
C GLU A 114 -3.03 -20.79 2.90
N SER A 115 -2.78 -20.27 4.11
CA SER A 115 -2.75 -18.83 4.38
C SER A 115 -1.51 -18.10 3.83
N LYS A 116 -0.48 -18.83 3.36
CA LYS A 116 0.83 -18.27 2.98
C LYS A 116 0.78 -17.47 1.66
N PRO A 117 0.21 -17.96 0.54
CA PRO A 117 0.09 -17.17 -0.69
C PRO A 117 -0.74 -15.90 -0.47
N TRP A 118 -1.88 -16.02 0.23
CA TRP A 118 -2.75 -14.90 0.54
C TRP A 118 -2.06 -13.80 1.36
N ARG A 119 -1.16 -14.17 2.27
CA ARG A 119 -0.35 -13.22 3.02
C ARG A 119 0.62 -12.45 2.12
N ARG A 120 1.21 -13.12 1.13
CA ARG A 120 2.12 -12.49 0.16
C ARG A 120 1.37 -11.50 -0.71
N ILE A 121 0.17 -11.85 -1.17
CA ILE A 121 -0.65 -10.93 -1.97
C ILE A 121 -1.01 -9.68 -1.17
N MET A 122 -1.48 -9.82 0.08
CA MET A 122 -1.75 -8.65 0.94
C MET A 122 -0.49 -7.84 1.25
N MET A 123 0.68 -8.48 1.41
CA MET A 123 1.94 -7.77 1.55
C MET A 123 2.26 -6.94 0.29
N MET A 124 2.04 -7.50 -0.91
CA MET A 124 2.25 -6.76 -2.17
C MET A 124 1.28 -5.60 -2.32
N LEU A 125 0.03 -5.73 -1.85
CA LEU A 125 -0.92 -4.61 -1.81
C LEU A 125 -0.45 -3.50 -0.87
N TRP A 126 0.03 -3.84 0.33
CA TRP A 126 0.63 -2.85 1.23
C TRP A 126 1.85 -2.14 0.61
N VAL A 127 2.68 -2.88 -0.14
CA VAL A 127 3.83 -2.30 -0.86
C VAL A 127 3.37 -1.35 -1.95
N PHE A 128 2.32 -1.71 -2.69
CA PHE A 128 1.70 -0.83 -3.69
C PHE A 128 1.12 0.44 -3.04
N ASP A 129 0.41 0.30 -1.92
CA ASP A 129 -0.16 1.43 -1.18
C ASP A 129 0.94 2.40 -0.71
N CYS A 130 2.05 1.88 -0.17
CA CYS A 130 3.23 2.68 0.17
C CYS A 130 3.73 3.49 -1.03
N TYR A 131 3.92 2.83 -2.17
CA TYR A 131 4.39 3.46 -3.40
C TYR A 131 3.45 4.57 -3.86
N ALA A 132 2.15 4.29 -3.97
CA ALA A 132 1.17 5.23 -4.44
C ALA A 132 1.04 6.43 -3.50
N LEU A 133 0.95 6.20 -2.18
CA LEU A 133 0.85 7.28 -1.20
C LEU A 133 2.12 8.13 -1.14
N ALA A 134 3.32 7.52 -1.18
CA ALA A 134 4.57 8.27 -1.23
C ALA A 134 4.66 9.13 -2.49
N THR A 135 4.27 8.58 -3.65
CA THR A 135 4.20 9.29 -4.92
C THR A 135 3.28 10.51 -4.83
N VAL A 136 2.12 10.36 -4.19
CA VAL A 136 1.14 11.44 -3.97
C VAL A 136 1.70 12.54 -3.08
N ILE A 137 2.34 12.18 -1.97
CA ILE A 137 2.95 13.16 -1.07
C ILE A 137 4.11 13.91 -1.76
N LEU A 138 4.92 13.21 -2.55
CA LEU A 138 6.01 13.83 -3.33
C LEU A 138 5.46 14.78 -4.38
N ALA A 139 4.44 14.36 -5.14
CA ALA A 139 3.78 15.21 -6.12
C ALA A 139 3.17 16.46 -5.47
N PHE A 140 2.58 16.32 -4.28
CA PHE A 140 2.07 17.46 -3.51
C PHE A 140 3.16 18.52 -3.26
N GLY A 141 4.39 18.11 -2.92
CA GLY A 141 5.52 19.04 -2.77
C GLY A 141 5.87 19.81 -4.05
N ILE A 142 5.69 19.18 -5.22
CA ILE A 142 5.94 19.80 -6.52
C ILE A 142 4.82 20.79 -6.89
N PHE A 143 3.56 20.42 -6.67
CA PHE A 143 2.41 21.28 -6.97
C PHE A 143 2.24 22.43 -5.96
N PHE A 144 2.75 22.28 -4.73
CA PHE A 144 2.67 23.28 -3.66
C PHE A 144 4.08 23.63 -3.15
N PRO A 145 4.86 24.43 -3.90
CA PRO A 145 6.27 24.70 -3.62
C PRO A 145 6.53 25.45 -2.30
N GLY A 146 5.49 26.05 -1.69
CA GLY A 146 5.59 26.64 -0.35
C GLY A 146 5.66 25.62 0.79
N THR A 147 5.48 24.33 0.50
CA THR A 147 5.47 23.28 1.52
C THR A 147 6.91 22.91 1.92
N PRO A 148 7.27 22.99 3.21
CA PRO A 148 8.61 22.60 3.66
C PRO A 148 8.87 21.12 3.41
N TYR A 149 10.00 20.80 2.77
CA TYR A 149 10.31 19.41 2.40
C TYR A 149 10.40 18.47 3.62
N TRP A 150 10.87 18.96 4.77
CA TRP A 150 10.99 18.15 5.98
C TRP A 150 9.63 17.62 6.46
N ILE A 151 8.54 18.37 6.25
CA ILE A 151 7.18 17.93 6.57
C ILE A 151 6.79 16.75 5.68
N LEU A 152 7.07 16.85 4.37
CA LEU A 152 6.80 15.78 3.41
C LEU A 152 7.62 14.53 3.73
N ALA A 153 8.90 14.70 4.07
CA ALA A 153 9.78 13.61 4.45
C ALA A 153 9.28 12.86 5.69
N ILE A 154 8.87 13.58 6.74
CA ILE A 154 8.27 12.99 7.94
C ILE A 154 6.95 12.29 7.61
N LEU A 155 6.10 12.89 6.78
CA LEU A 155 4.81 12.29 6.41
C LEU A 155 4.99 10.98 5.63
N ILE A 156 5.90 10.96 4.65
CA ILE A 156 6.25 9.76 3.87
C ILE A 156 6.82 8.68 4.80
N ALA A 157 7.77 9.05 5.67
CA ALA A 157 8.36 8.13 6.62
C ALA A 157 7.32 7.53 7.58
N LEU A 158 6.35 8.34 8.01
CA LEU A 158 5.23 7.90 8.85
C LEU A 158 4.36 6.85 8.15
N VAL A 159 4.02 7.08 6.87
CA VAL A 159 3.27 6.10 6.06
C VAL A 159 4.03 4.77 6.00
N TYR A 160 5.32 4.81 5.67
CA TYR A 160 6.17 3.61 5.61
C TYR A 160 6.26 2.88 6.96
N ALA A 161 6.45 3.61 8.06
CA ALA A 161 6.56 3.02 9.39
C ALA A 161 5.24 2.37 9.85
N LEU A 162 4.09 3.03 9.61
CA LEU A 162 2.77 2.48 9.93
C LEU A 162 2.47 1.22 9.13
N ILE A 163 2.73 1.24 7.82
CA ILE A 163 2.53 0.07 6.95
C ILE A 163 3.49 -1.06 7.33
N SER A 164 4.73 -0.74 7.71
CA SER A 164 5.68 -1.73 8.23
C SER A 164 5.13 -2.50 9.43
N VAL A 165 4.50 -1.80 10.38
CA VAL A 165 3.86 -2.43 11.56
C VAL A 165 2.70 -3.33 11.13
N MET A 166 1.85 -2.88 10.20
CA MET A 166 0.75 -3.69 9.68
C MET A 166 1.25 -4.96 9.01
N ILE A 167 2.34 -4.87 8.23
CA ILE A 167 2.98 -6.04 7.63
C ILE A 167 3.53 -6.97 8.72
N TRP A 168 4.24 -6.46 9.74
CA TRP A 168 4.77 -7.31 10.81
C TRP A 168 3.67 -8.02 11.60
N LYS A 169 2.53 -7.38 11.84
CA LYS A 169 1.34 -8.00 12.46
C LYS A 169 0.79 -9.18 11.67
N MET A 170 0.98 -9.22 10.35
CA MET A 170 0.65 -10.39 9.54
C MET A 170 1.57 -11.59 9.80
N TYR A 171 2.80 -11.37 10.29
CA TYR A 171 3.78 -12.43 10.55
C TYR A 171 3.88 -12.81 12.03
N PHE A 172 3.72 -11.85 12.94
CA PHE A 172 3.95 -12.02 14.37
C PHE A 172 2.68 -11.70 15.16
N ALA A 173 2.29 -12.61 16.06
CA ALA A 173 1.13 -12.44 16.95
C ALA A 173 1.47 -11.60 18.20
N TRP A 174 2.37 -10.63 18.08
CA TRP A 174 2.81 -9.78 19.19
C TRP A 174 1.86 -8.59 19.40
N PRO A 175 1.80 -8.04 20.63
CA PRO A 175 1.09 -6.80 20.90
C PRO A 175 1.79 -5.61 20.22
N TYR A 176 1.04 -4.55 19.91
CA TYR A 176 1.55 -3.36 19.19
C TYR A 176 2.73 -2.69 19.90
N ARG A 177 2.75 -2.70 21.24
CA ARG A 177 3.82 -2.14 22.06
C ARG A 177 5.21 -2.72 21.75
N ASN A 178 5.27 -3.98 21.30
CA ASN A 178 6.54 -4.62 20.97
C ASN A 178 7.13 -4.11 19.64
N PHE A 179 6.31 -3.49 18.79
CA PHE A 179 6.76 -2.91 17.52
C PHE A 179 7.14 -1.44 17.65
N THR A 180 6.91 -0.78 18.80
CA THR A 180 7.14 0.66 18.96
C THR A 180 8.60 1.06 18.68
N LEU A 181 9.57 0.30 19.18
CA LEU A 181 10.98 0.57 18.91
C LEU A 181 11.31 0.45 17.41
N TRP A 182 10.84 -0.62 16.77
CA TRP A 182 11.07 -0.85 15.34
C TRP A 182 10.35 0.16 14.45
N PHE A 183 9.17 0.61 14.87
CA PHE A 183 8.43 1.71 14.24
C PHE A 183 9.26 2.99 14.26
N LEU A 184 9.83 3.38 15.41
CA LEU A 184 10.67 4.57 15.52
C LEU A 184 11.95 4.46 14.67
N VAL A 185 12.58 3.28 14.65
CA VAL A 185 13.76 3.03 13.80
C VAL A 185 13.42 3.19 12.32
N VAL A 186 12.33 2.57 11.85
CA VAL A 186 11.90 2.71 10.44
C VAL A 186 11.51 4.15 10.13
N LEU A 187 10.83 4.84 11.05
CA LEU A 187 10.44 6.24 10.88
C LEU A 187 11.68 7.13 10.68
N LEU A 188 12.69 7.01 11.54
CA LEU A 188 13.91 7.80 11.47
C LEU A 188 14.73 7.47 10.21
N VAL A 189 14.94 6.17 9.93
CA VAL A 189 15.71 5.76 8.75
C VAL A 189 15.02 6.21 7.47
N MET A 190 13.69 6.09 7.38
CA MET A 190 12.96 6.53 6.20
C MET A 190 12.91 8.04 6.07
N SER A 191 12.86 8.82 7.15
CA SER A 191 12.90 10.29 7.05
C SER A 191 14.23 10.77 6.47
N GLU A 192 15.35 10.19 6.91
CA GLU A 192 16.67 10.49 6.37
C GLU A 192 16.83 10.06 4.91
N ILE A 193 16.33 8.86 4.55
CA ILE A 193 16.36 8.40 3.15
C ILE A 193 15.56 9.33 2.26
N VAL A 194 14.33 9.69 2.65
CA VAL A 194 13.49 10.59 1.86
C VAL A 194 14.15 11.96 1.73
N TRP A 195 14.72 12.49 2.82
CA TRP A 195 15.52 13.72 2.81
C TRP A 195 16.67 13.67 1.80
N ALA A 196 17.49 12.62 1.84
CA ALA A 196 18.61 12.46 0.92
C ALA A 196 18.16 12.29 -0.54
N MET A 197 17.07 11.56 -0.78
CA MET A 197 16.53 11.31 -2.11
C MET A 197 15.98 12.57 -2.79
N HIS A 198 15.63 13.63 -2.03
CA HIS A 198 15.19 14.91 -2.59
C HIS A 198 16.22 15.56 -3.53
N TYR A 199 17.50 15.36 -3.24
CA TYR A 199 18.60 15.95 -4.01
C TYR A 199 18.82 15.26 -5.36
N LEU A 200 18.12 14.15 -5.64
CA LEU A 200 18.18 13.47 -6.92
C LEU A 200 17.21 14.12 -7.92
N PRO A 201 17.65 14.40 -9.17
CA PRO A 201 16.82 15.02 -10.20
C PRO A 201 15.89 13.99 -10.86
N LEU A 202 15.02 13.37 -10.07
CA LEU A 202 14.10 12.31 -10.49
C LEU A 202 12.65 12.80 -10.41
N GLY A 203 11.84 12.37 -11.38
CA GLY A 203 10.38 12.56 -11.30
C GLY A 203 9.78 11.81 -10.11
N TYR A 204 8.68 12.35 -9.55
CA TYR A 204 8.05 11.86 -8.32
C TYR A 204 7.60 10.38 -8.39
N LEU A 205 7.18 9.88 -9.56
CA LEU A 205 6.86 8.46 -9.77
C LEU A 205 8.09 7.57 -9.58
N VAL A 206 9.19 7.92 -10.25
CA VAL A 206 10.46 7.18 -10.18
C VAL A 206 11.04 7.25 -8.78
N LEU A 207 10.98 8.44 -8.16
CA LEU A 207 11.41 8.65 -6.78
C LEU A 207 10.62 7.80 -5.80
N GLY A 208 9.29 7.75 -5.95
CA GLY A 208 8.39 6.88 -5.19
C GLY A 208 8.80 5.41 -5.28
N VAL A 209 9.08 4.91 -6.49
CA VAL A 209 9.56 3.53 -6.72
C VAL A 209 10.85 3.26 -5.93
N PHE A 210 11.85 4.14 -6.03
CA PHE A 210 13.14 3.93 -5.37
C PHE A 210 13.02 3.95 -3.84
N ILE A 211 12.26 4.89 -3.29
CA ILE A 211 12.03 4.96 -1.84
C ILE A 211 11.29 3.70 -1.37
N THR A 212 10.25 3.27 -2.09
CA THR A 212 9.52 2.03 -1.74
C THR A 212 10.43 0.81 -1.84
N TRP A 213 11.32 0.76 -2.81
CA TRP A 213 12.28 -0.34 -2.96
C TRP A 213 13.23 -0.42 -1.76
N ILE A 214 13.88 0.69 -1.41
CA ILE A 214 14.80 0.73 -0.26
C ILE A 214 14.05 0.35 1.02
N TRP A 215 12.86 0.92 1.23
CA TRP A 215 11.99 0.56 2.35
C TRP A 215 11.66 -0.93 2.37
N TYR A 216 11.33 -1.53 1.22
CA TYR A 216 11.00 -2.95 1.14
C TYR A 216 12.17 -3.84 1.57
N ILE A 217 13.40 -3.47 1.21
CA ILE A 217 14.62 -4.16 1.67
C ILE A 217 14.78 -4.04 3.19
N ILE A 218 14.67 -2.83 3.75
CA ILE A 218 14.70 -2.59 5.19
C ILE A 218 13.63 -3.43 5.90
N GLN A 219 12.42 -3.46 5.34
CA GLN A 219 11.29 -4.19 5.88
C GLN A 219 11.53 -5.70 5.94
N ILE A 220 12.23 -6.27 4.94
CA ILE A 220 12.65 -7.67 4.93
C ILE A 220 13.69 -7.93 6.04
N PHE A 221 14.68 -7.06 6.19
CA PHE A 221 15.71 -7.21 7.22
C PHE A 221 15.13 -7.16 8.63
N VAL A 222 14.29 -6.17 8.92
CA VAL A 222 13.62 -6.08 10.22
C VAL A 222 12.78 -7.33 10.46
N ARG A 223 12.02 -7.80 9.47
CA ARG A 223 11.24 -9.04 9.59
C ARG A 223 12.12 -10.26 9.91
N PHE A 224 13.28 -10.41 9.28
CA PHE A 224 14.19 -11.52 9.58
C PHE A 224 14.82 -11.40 10.95
N ASN A 225 15.19 -10.19 11.37
CA ASN A 225 15.71 -9.95 12.71
C ASN A 225 14.69 -10.26 13.81
N LEU A 226 13.40 -9.95 13.57
CA LEU A 226 12.30 -10.30 14.46
C LEU A 226 11.99 -11.81 14.50
N SER A 227 12.47 -12.58 13.53
CA SER A 227 12.28 -14.03 13.48
C SER A 227 13.26 -14.76 14.40
N LYS A 228 12.82 -15.86 15.02
CA LYS A 228 13.68 -16.71 15.88
C LYS A 228 14.95 -17.23 15.17
N ARG A 229 14.92 -17.34 13.85
CA ARG A 229 16.05 -17.83 13.05
C ARG A 229 17.09 -16.75 12.75
N GLY A 230 16.76 -15.47 12.96
CA GLY A 230 17.59 -14.34 12.56
C GLY A 230 17.84 -14.26 11.04
N ILE A 231 18.89 -13.53 10.66
CA ILE A 231 19.31 -13.33 9.27
C ILE A 231 20.33 -14.40 8.88
N ILE A 232 19.99 -15.24 7.90
CA ILE A 232 20.92 -16.22 7.32
C ILE A 232 21.65 -15.56 6.13
N TRP A 233 22.77 -14.90 6.42
CA TRP A 233 23.52 -14.08 5.45
C TRP A 233 23.88 -14.79 4.15
N LYS A 234 24.27 -16.07 4.22
CA LYS A 234 24.65 -16.86 3.03
C LYS A 234 23.54 -16.92 1.98
N ASN A 235 22.28 -17.00 2.40
CA ASN A 235 21.13 -17.06 1.50
C ASN A 235 20.66 -15.67 1.06
N GLN A 236 20.90 -14.64 1.88
CA GLN A 236 20.46 -13.27 1.59
C GLN A 236 21.44 -12.51 0.70
N LEU A 237 22.72 -12.89 0.66
CA LEU A 237 23.73 -12.19 -0.13
C LEU A 237 23.34 -12.11 -1.61
N TRP A 238 22.94 -13.23 -2.22
CA TRP A 238 22.52 -13.26 -3.61
C TRP A 238 21.26 -12.43 -3.88
N PHE A 239 20.32 -12.43 -2.94
CA PHE A 239 19.13 -11.59 -3.01
C PHE A 239 19.50 -10.10 -2.99
N LEU A 240 20.38 -9.70 -2.07
CA LEU A 240 20.82 -8.31 -1.93
C LEU A 240 21.64 -7.85 -3.14
N LEU A 241 22.55 -8.70 -3.62
CA LEU A 241 23.35 -8.42 -4.80
C LEU A 241 22.46 -8.24 -6.03
N SER A 242 21.48 -9.13 -6.23
CA SER A 242 20.53 -9.01 -7.34
C SER A 242 19.70 -7.72 -7.24
N ASN A 243 19.22 -7.37 -6.05
CA ASN A 243 18.49 -6.12 -5.83
C ASN A 243 19.37 -4.89 -6.08
N ALA A 244 20.63 -4.91 -5.63
CA ALA A 244 21.57 -3.81 -5.84
C ALA A 244 21.87 -3.62 -7.34
N VAL A 245 22.13 -4.71 -8.07
CA VAL A 245 22.33 -4.65 -9.53
C VAL A 245 21.08 -4.11 -10.22
N LEU A 246 19.89 -4.64 -9.91
CA LEU A 246 18.64 -4.16 -10.49
C LEU A 246 18.36 -2.69 -10.17
N TYR A 247 18.68 -2.25 -8.95
CA TYR A 247 18.55 -0.86 -8.52
C TYR A 247 19.46 0.07 -9.34
N ILE A 248 20.73 -0.32 -9.54
CA ILE A 248 21.69 0.44 -10.37
C ILE A 248 21.25 0.48 -11.83
N LEU A 249 20.79 -0.65 -12.38
CA LEU A 249 20.27 -0.70 -13.75
C LEU A 249 19.05 0.22 -13.90
N LEU A 250 18.13 0.22 -12.94
CA LEU A 250 16.97 1.11 -13.00
C LEU A 250 17.39 2.57 -12.93
N LEU A 251 18.33 2.93 -12.05
CA LEU A 251 18.91 4.29 -12.03
C LEU A 251 19.52 4.66 -13.38
N PHE A 252 20.32 3.79 -13.98
CA PHE A 252 21.02 4.12 -15.22
C PHE A 252 20.09 4.22 -16.44
N PHE A 253 19.11 3.33 -16.57
CA PHE A 253 18.23 3.25 -17.75
C PHE A 253 16.98 4.12 -17.66
N PHE A 254 16.42 4.31 -16.45
CA PHE A 254 15.14 5.00 -16.28
C PHE A 254 15.27 6.40 -15.68
N ALA A 255 16.34 6.71 -14.96
CA ALA A 255 16.65 8.10 -14.65
C ALA A 255 17.17 8.76 -15.93
N LYS A 256 16.26 9.23 -16.78
CA LYS A 256 16.59 10.40 -17.59
C LYS A 256 16.83 11.52 -16.59
N TRP A 257 18.10 11.84 -16.38
CA TRP A 257 18.54 13.02 -15.66
C TRP A 257 17.81 14.20 -16.29
N LEU A 258 16.80 14.72 -15.58
CA LEU A 258 16.14 15.97 -15.91
C LEU A 258 17.10 17.12 -15.61
#